data_AF-A0A816GN30-F1
#
_entry.id   AF-A0A816GN30-F1
#
_cell.length_a   1.000
_cell.length_b   1.000
_cell.length_c   1.000
_cell.angle_alpha   90.00
_cell.angle_beta   90.00
_cell.angle_gamma   90.00
#
_symmetry.space_group_name_H-M   'P 1'
#
loop_
_entity.id
_entity.type
_entity.pdbx_description
1 polymer ?
#
loop_
_entity_poly.entity_id
_entity_poly.type
_entity_poly.pdbx_seq_one_letter_code
_entity_poly.pdbx_strand_id
1 'polypeptide(L)'
;VKNCLQDHRITTTNKRAEEAFQALQCILHELQSKKLSRKLEKRAKREYKIVQSIRHLLRDRSNIVIRRTDKSKVFYIGKATDFARKLEEYMLKTEAYQEITSSHCPLSDMLYAVQTLLSSLLAQKALSFQQYSKISPKLNKLELGHYHVLPKPHSKDSLDQYRHNL
;
A
#
# COMPACT_ATOMS: atom_id res chain seq x y z
N VAL A 1 -19.56 15.35 -18.43
CA VAL A 1 -18.50 16.38 -18.29
C VAL A 1 -18.87 17.43 -17.25
N LYS A 2 -19.96 18.20 -17.43
CA LYS A 2 -20.39 19.24 -16.45
C LYS A 2 -20.50 18.73 -15.01
N ASN A 3 -21.14 17.58 -14.79
CA ASN A 3 -21.29 17.01 -13.44
C ASN A 3 -19.94 16.58 -12.83
N CYS A 4 -19.08 15.90 -13.60
CA CYS A 4 -17.73 15.49 -13.16
C CYS A 4 -16.80 16.69 -12.86
N LEU A 5 -16.89 17.76 -13.66
CA LEU A 5 -16.15 19.01 -13.42
C LEU A 5 -16.63 19.71 -12.14
N GLN A 6 -17.94 19.70 -11.88
CA GLN A 6 -18.53 20.23 -10.64
C GLN A 6 -18.14 19.40 -9.41
N ASP A 7 -18.18 18.07 -9.50
CA ASP A 7 -17.81 17.14 -8.43
C ASP A 7 -16.33 17.31 -8.01
N HIS A 8 -15.48 17.83 -8.90
CA HIS A 8 -14.06 18.06 -8.65
C HIS A 8 -13.70 19.54 -8.52
N ARG A 9 -14.71 20.43 -8.38
CA ARG A 9 -14.56 21.89 -8.21
C ARG A 9 -13.68 22.53 -9.29
N ILE A 10 -13.66 21.96 -10.49
CA ILE A 10 -12.94 22.52 -11.64
C ILE A 10 -13.85 23.57 -12.26
N THR A 11 -13.43 24.83 -12.19
CA THR A 11 -14.19 25.97 -12.72
C THR A 11 -14.43 25.79 -14.21
N THR A 12 -15.71 25.79 -14.61
CA THR A 12 -16.19 25.60 -16.00
C THR A 12 -15.77 26.72 -16.96
N THR A 13 -15.06 27.75 -16.48
CA THR A 13 -14.48 28.82 -17.30
C THR A 13 -13.10 28.47 -17.88
N ASN A 14 -12.48 27.37 -17.45
CA ASN A 14 -11.17 26.97 -17.97
C ASN A 14 -11.33 26.20 -19.30
N LYS A 15 -11.28 26.93 -20.41
CA LYS A 15 -11.37 26.39 -21.78
C LYS A 15 -10.40 25.22 -22.03
N ARG A 16 -9.19 25.26 -21.45
CA ARG A 16 -8.22 24.16 -21.56
C ARG A 16 -8.66 22.89 -20.83
N ALA A 17 -9.34 23.03 -19.69
CA ALA A 17 -9.88 21.87 -18.98
C ALA A 17 -11.02 21.24 -19.78
N GLU A 18 -11.92 22.05 -20.34
CA GLU A 18 -13.00 21.55 -21.18
C GLU A 18 -12.48 20.80 -22.42
N GLU A 19 -11.50 21.38 -23.13
CA GLU A 19 -10.83 20.75 -24.27
C GLU A 19 -10.14 19.42 -23.87
N ALA A 20 -9.45 19.38 -22.72
CA ALA A 20 -8.81 18.16 -22.23
C ALA A 20 -9.81 17.05 -21.88
N PHE A 21 -10.94 17.40 -21.25
CA PHE A 21 -11.98 16.43 -20.92
C PHE A 21 -12.71 15.91 -22.17
N GLN A 22 -12.94 16.78 -23.16
CA GLN A 22 -13.49 16.36 -24.46
C GLN A 22 -12.53 15.41 -25.18
N ALA A 23 -11.23 15.72 -25.21
CA ALA A 23 -10.22 14.85 -25.79
C ALA A 23 -10.17 13.47 -25.10
N LEU A 24 -10.21 13.44 -23.76
CA LEU A 24 -10.28 12.18 -22.99
C LEU A 24 -11.55 11.39 -23.30
N GLN A 25 -12.68 12.06 -23.46
CA GLN A 25 -13.94 11.42 -23.81
C GLN A 25 -13.88 10.79 -25.20
N CYS A 26 -13.30 11.50 -26.19
CA CYS A 26 -13.07 10.96 -27.53
C CYS A 26 -12.15 9.74 -27.49
N ILE A 27 -11.03 9.81 -26.77
CA ILE A 27 -10.08 8.69 -26.61
C ILE A 27 -10.78 7.49 -25.97
N LEU A 28 -11.54 7.69 -24.89
CA LEU A 28 -12.28 6.61 -24.22
C LEU A 28 -13.32 5.99 -25.16
N HIS A 29 -14.05 6.81 -25.91
CA HIS A 29 -15.03 6.32 -26.87
C HIS A 29 -14.37 5.53 -28.01
N GLU A 30 -13.22 5.98 -28.53
CA GLU A 30 -12.43 5.24 -29.53
C GLU A 30 -11.90 3.91 -28.97
N LEU A 31 -11.40 3.91 -27.73
CA LEU A 31 -10.90 2.71 -27.08
C LEU A 31 -12.02 1.69 -26.79
N GLN A 32 -13.22 2.16 -26.46
CA GLN A 32 -14.40 1.32 -26.21
C GLN A 32 -15.06 0.83 -27.51
N SER A 33 -15.02 1.63 -28.57
CA SER A 33 -15.62 1.30 -29.87
C SER A 33 -14.71 0.39 -30.74
N LYS A 34 -13.39 0.39 -30.48
CA LYS A 34 -12.48 -0.58 -31.10
C LYS A 34 -12.83 -1.99 -30.62
N LYS A 35 -13.45 -2.76 -31.51
CA LYS A 35 -13.78 -4.15 -31.28
C LYS A 35 -12.50 -4.92 -30.94
N LEU A 36 -12.45 -5.45 -29.71
CA LEU A 36 -11.35 -6.31 -29.27
C LEU A 36 -11.20 -7.47 -30.26
N SER A 37 -9.95 -7.89 -30.51
CA SER A 37 -9.73 -9.06 -31.35
C SER A 37 -10.47 -10.26 -30.75
N ARG A 38 -11.09 -11.09 -31.60
CA ARG A 38 -11.82 -12.30 -31.16
C ARG A 38 -10.96 -13.18 -30.24
N LYS A 39 -9.64 -13.18 -30.43
CA LYS A 39 -8.67 -13.90 -29.60
C LYS A 39 -8.60 -13.34 -28.18
N LEU A 40 -8.51 -12.01 -28.03
CA LEU A 40 -8.50 -11.36 -26.72
C LEU A 40 -9.84 -11.53 -26.00
N GLU A 41 -10.96 -11.41 -26.73
CA GLU A 41 -12.29 -11.60 -26.14
C GLU A 41 -12.50 -13.03 -25.61
N LYS A 42 -12.12 -14.05 -26.40
CA LYS A 42 -12.15 -15.46 -25.96
C LYS A 42 -11.26 -15.69 -24.74
N ARG A 43 -10.05 -15.11 -24.72
CA ARG A 43 -9.13 -15.20 -23.59
C ARG A 43 -9.72 -14.57 -22.34
N ALA A 44 -10.25 -13.35 -22.42
CA ALA A 44 -10.87 -12.65 -21.31
C ALA A 44 -12.06 -13.44 -20.74
N LYS A 45 -12.92 -14.00 -21.60
CA LYS A 45 -14.03 -14.86 -21.17
C LYS A 45 -13.56 -16.11 -20.43
N ARG A 46 -12.47 -16.75 -20.90
CA ARG A 46 -11.86 -17.91 -20.23
C ARG A 46 -11.30 -17.53 -18.86
N GLU A 47 -10.50 -16.47 -18.79
CA GLU A 47 -9.90 -15.98 -17.55
C GLU A 47 -10.97 -15.58 -16.53
N TYR A 48 -12.04 -14.91 -16.98
CA TYR A 48 -13.19 -14.57 -16.13
C TYR A 48 -13.84 -15.81 -15.52
N LYS A 49 -14.09 -16.86 -16.32
CA LYS A 49 -14.66 -18.12 -15.81
C LYS A 49 -13.75 -18.78 -14.77
N ILE A 50 -12.43 -18.77 -14.99
CA ILE A 50 -11.45 -19.29 -14.03
C ILE A 50 -11.52 -18.52 -12.71
N VAL A 51 -11.51 -17.18 -12.77
CA VAL A 51 -11.61 -16.33 -11.57
C VAL A 51 -12.92 -16.59 -10.82
N GLN A 52 -14.04 -16.71 -11.52
CA GLN A 52 -15.33 -17.00 -10.88
C GLN A 52 -15.34 -18.38 -10.21
N SER A 53 -14.77 -19.40 -10.85
CA SER A 53 -14.63 -20.74 -10.26
C SER A 53 -13.78 -20.72 -8.99
N ILE A 54 -12.64 -20.01 -9.01
CA ILE A 54 -11.79 -19.83 -7.83
C ILE A 54 -12.56 -19.11 -6.72
N ARG A 55 -13.26 -18.02 -7.03
CA ARG A 55 -14.08 -17.28 -6.05
C ARG A 55 -15.15 -18.15 -5.42
N HIS A 56 -15.83 -18.99 -6.22
CA HIS A 56 -16.83 -19.91 -5.72
C HIS A 56 -16.20 -20.95 -4.78
N LEU A 57 -15.08 -21.55 -5.16
CA LEU A 57 -14.35 -22.52 -4.33
C LEU A 57 -13.86 -21.92 -3.01
N LEU A 58 -13.44 -20.65 -3.01
CA LEU A 58 -12.99 -19.95 -1.80
C LEU A 58 -14.14 -19.55 -0.87
N ARG A 59 -15.38 -19.44 -1.39
CA ARG A 59 -16.54 -19.06 -0.57
C ARG A 59 -16.77 -20.04 0.57
N ASP A 60 -16.58 -21.32 0.31
CA ASP A 60 -16.79 -22.40 1.27
C ASP A 60 -15.48 -22.79 1.99
N ARG A 61 -14.37 -22.11 1.70
CA ARG A 61 -13.04 -22.37 2.25
C ARG A 61 -12.44 -21.11 2.87
N SER A 62 -13.12 -20.59 3.89
CA SER A 62 -12.70 -19.41 4.66
C SER A 62 -11.31 -19.55 5.31
N ASN A 63 -10.83 -20.79 5.47
CA ASN A 63 -9.51 -21.09 5.99
C ASN A 63 -8.38 -20.93 4.95
N ILE A 64 -8.67 -20.75 3.66
CA ILE A 64 -7.66 -20.58 2.60
C ILE A 64 -7.44 -19.11 2.32
N VAL A 65 -6.18 -18.70 2.29
CA VAL A 65 -5.73 -17.34 1.98
C VAL A 65 -4.93 -17.34 0.70
N ILE A 66 -5.28 -16.42 -0.21
CA ILE A 66 -4.48 -16.10 -1.40
C ILE A 66 -3.83 -14.73 -1.19
N ARG A 67 -2.50 -14.68 -1.22
CA ARG A 67 -1.73 -13.43 -1.05
C ARG A 67 -0.73 -13.25 -2.18
N ARG A 68 -0.57 -12.01 -2.64
CA ARG A 68 0.47 -11.64 -3.60
C ARG A 68 1.83 -11.67 -2.91
N THR A 69 2.82 -12.32 -3.49
CA THR A 69 4.18 -12.32 -2.95
C THR A 69 4.92 -11.05 -3.37
N ASP A 70 5.89 -10.64 -2.53
CA ASP A 70 6.78 -9.51 -2.80
C ASP A 70 7.77 -9.82 -3.94
N LYS A 71 8.15 -11.09 -4.08
CA LYS A 71 8.91 -11.60 -5.22
C LYS A 71 7.95 -11.89 -6.39
N SER A 72 8.01 -11.03 -7.39
CA SER A 72 7.52 -11.13 -8.77
C SER A 72 6.49 -12.22 -9.11
N LYS A 73 5.26 -11.77 -9.42
CA LYS A 73 4.22 -12.43 -10.24
C LYS A 73 3.66 -13.78 -9.72
N VAL A 74 3.99 -14.19 -8.50
CA VAL A 74 3.44 -15.42 -7.91
C VAL A 74 2.43 -15.08 -6.80
N PHE A 75 1.44 -15.95 -6.63
CA PHE A 75 0.51 -15.92 -5.51
C PHE A 75 0.84 -17.06 -4.56
N TYR A 76 0.87 -16.76 -3.27
CA TYR A 76 0.84 -17.79 -2.25
C TYR A 76 -0.60 -18.24 -2.02
N ILE A 77 -0.81 -19.55 -1.92
CA ILE A 77 -2.08 -20.17 -1.54
C ILE A 77 -1.79 -21.09 -0.35
N GLY A 78 -2.46 -20.91 0.77
CA GLY A 78 -2.29 -21.75 1.96
C GLY A 78 -3.32 -21.46 3.03
N LYS A 79 -3.20 -22.08 4.21
CA LYS A 79 -4.17 -21.86 5.29
C LYS A 79 -3.87 -20.57 6.05
N ALA A 80 -4.90 -19.89 6.54
CA ALA A 80 -4.77 -18.73 7.43
C ALA A 80 -3.95 -19.08 8.70
N THR A 81 -4.16 -20.27 9.24
CA THR A 81 -3.45 -20.78 10.43
C THR A 81 -1.94 -20.92 10.18
N ASP A 82 -1.52 -21.29 8.97
CA ASP A 82 -0.10 -21.43 8.63
C ASP A 82 0.60 -20.06 8.61
N PHE A 83 -0.13 -18.99 8.27
CA PHE A 83 0.39 -17.63 8.36
C PHE A 83 0.53 -17.18 9.80
N ALA A 84 -0.51 -17.38 10.63
CA ALA A 84 -0.48 -17.00 12.04
C ALA A 84 0.68 -17.70 12.75
N ARG A 85 0.82 -19.01 12.56
CA ARG A 85 1.91 -19.80 13.13
C ARG A 85 3.30 -19.30 12.69
N LYS A 86 3.50 -19.03 11.39
CA LYS A 86 4.79 -18.51 10.90
C LYS A 86 5.12 -17.11 11.42
N LEU A 87 4.09 -16.28 11.62
CA LEU A 87 4.24 -14.97 12.20
C LEU A 87 4.69 -15.08 13.66
N GLU A 88 3.99 -15.89 14.46
CA GLU A 88 4.35 -16.19 15.85
C GLU A 88 5.77 -16.77 15.95
N GLU A 89 6.10 -17.79 15.16
CA GLU A 89 7.44 -18.40 15.13
C GLU A 89 8.53 -17.36 14.84
N TYR A 90 8.29 -16.41 13.94
CA TYR A 90 9.25 -15.36 13.64
C TYR A 90 9.33 -14.30 14.74
N MET A 91 8.20 -13.88 15.30
CA MET A 91 8.15 -12.93 16.41
C MET A 91 8.92 -13.48 17.62
N LEU A 92 8.67 -14.74 17.99
CA LEU A 92 9.39 -15.43 19.06
C LEU A 92 10.89 -15.54 18.79
N LYS A 93 11.28 -15.78 17.53
CA LYS A 93 12.69 -15.94 17.17
C LYS A 93 13.47 -14.64 17.15
N THR A 94 12.85 -13.54 16.73
CA THR A 94 13.56 -12.29 16.44
C THR A 94 13.37 -11.23 17.49
N GLU A 95 12.34 -11.34 18.34
CA GLU A 95 11.90 -10.28 19.27
C GLU A 95 11.73 -8.90 18.59
N ALA A 96 11.66 -8.87 17.26
CA ALA A 96 11.73 -7.64 16.47
C ALA A 96 10.37 -6.94 16.33
N TYR A 97 9.29 -7.60 16.75
CA TYR A 97 7.92 -7.12 16.59
C TYR A 97 7.11 -7.39 17.85
N GLN A 98 6.24 -6.45 18.19
CA GLN A 98 5.29 -6.54 19.28
C GLN A 98 3.88 -6.30 18.74
N GLU A 99 2.93 -7.12 19.17
CA GLU A 99 1.51 -6.90 18.85
C GLU A 99 1.01 -5.68 19.65
N ILE A 100 0.38 -4.73 18.94
CA ILE A 100 -0.26 -3.58 19.57
C ILE A 100 -1.66 -4.04 19.99
N THR A 101 -1.80 -4.44 21.25
CA THR A 101 -3.06 -4.96 21.82
C THR A 101 -3.98 -3.85 22.34
N SER A 102 -3.46 -2.65 22.53
CA SER A 102 -4.21 -1.48 22.98
C SER A 102 -4.79 -0.70 21.79
N SER A 103 -5.88 0.04 22.01
CA SER A 103 -6.43 0.99 21.01
C SER A 103 -5.51 2.20 20.75
N HIS A 104 -4.29 2.17 21.27
CA HIS A 104 -3.30 3.21 21.16
C HIS A 104 -2.57 3.07 19.82
N CYS A 105 -2.48 4.17 19.08
CA CYS A 105 -1.75 4.26 17.81
C CYS A 105 -0.29 4.72 18.05
N PRO A 106 0.73 3.85 17.94
CA PRO A 106 2.12 4.23 18.18
C PRO A 106 2.64 5.26 17.16
N LEU A 107 2.05 5.27 15.95
CA LEU A 107 2.37 6.27 14.94
C LEU A 107 2.05 7.68 15.42
N SER A 108 0.93 7.83 16.14
CA SER A 108 0.50 9.12 16.68
C SER A 108 1.53 9.64 17.70
N ASP A 109 2.00 8.76 18.58
CA ASP A 109 2.95 9.14 19.64
C ASP A 109 4.33 9.45 19.07
N MET A 110 4.81 8.64 18.12
CA MET A 110 6.07 8.92 17.43
C MET A 110 6.00 10.24 16.65
N LEU A 111 4.89 10.49 15.96
CA LEU A 111 4.66 11.74 15.25
C LEU A 111 4.67 12.92 16.23
N TYR A 112 3.94 12.81 17.34
CA TYR A 112 3.88 13.85 18.36
C TYR A 112 5.25 14.14 18.97
N ALA A 113 6.03 13.09 19.31
CA ALA A 113 7.37 13.23 19.85
C ALA A 113 8.31 13.95 18.87
N VAL A 114 8.30 13.55 17.59
CA VAL A 114 9.11 14.19 16.54
C VAL A 114 8.69 15.64 16.32
N GLN A 115 7.39 15.93 16.24
CA GLN A 115 6.89 17.30 16.05
C GLN A 115 7.24 18.20 17.24
N THR A 116 7.15 17.67 18.46
CA THR A 116 7.52 18.39 19.69
C THR A 116 9.01 18.73 19.68
N LEU A 117 9.87 17.76 19.35
CA LEU A 117 11.32 17.97 19.23
C LEU A 117 11.68 19.01 18.16
N LEU A 118 11.08 18.90 16.97
CA LEU A 118 11.35 19.84 15.88
C LEU A 118 10.91 21.27 16.23
N SER A 119 9.77 21.38 16.92
CA SER A 119 9.24 22.66 17.40
C SER A 119 10.12 23.28 18.47
N SER A 120 10.64 22.48 19.42
CA SER A 120 11.58 22.99 20.44
C SER A 120 12.90 23.46 19.83
N LEU A 121 13.44 22.74 18.85
CA LEU A 121 14.67 23.13 18.16
C LEU A 121 14.48 24.41 17.33
N LEU A 122 13.31 24.60 16.72
CA LEU A 122 12.97 25.84 16.02
C LEU A 122 12.88 27.02 17.00
N ALA A 123 12.22 26.84 18.15
CA ALA A 123 12.11 27.86 19.19
C ALA A 123 13.47 28.27 19.78
N GLN A 124 14.38 27.30 19.93
CA GLN A 124 15.76 27.53 20.38
C GLN A 124 16.68 28.11 19.30
N LYS A 125 16.17 28.34 18.07
CA LYS A 125 16.96 28.74 16.89
C LYS A 125 18.11 27.78 16.54
N ALA A 126 18.06 26.54 17.04
CA ALA A 126 18.97 25.46 16.66
C ALA A 126 18.66 24.93 15.25
N LEU A 127 17.50 25.29 14.70
CA LEU A 127 17.03 24.90 13.38
C LEU A 127 16.38 26.09 12.66
N SER A 128 16.66 26.24 11.37
CA SER A 128 15.97 27.24 10.55
C SER A 128 14.59 26.77 10.10
N PHE A 129 13.70 27.70 9.77
CA PHE A 129 12.37 27.36 9.25
C PHE A 129 12.42 26.50 7.97
N GLN A 130 13.41 26.74 7.09
CA GLN A 130 13.60 25.93 5.89
C GLN A 130 13.99 24.49 6.22
N GLN A 131 14.89 24.29 7.19
CA GLN A 131 15.25 22.96 7.67
C GLN A 131 14.04 22.28 8.32
N TYR A 132 13.26 23.01 9.12
CA TYR A 132 12.05 22.49 9.79
C TYR A 132 11.07 21.96 8.76
N SER A 133 10.76 22.76 7.75
CA SER A 133 9.82 22.39 6.67
C SER A 133 10.31 21.16 5.88
N LYS A 134 11.63 21.04 5.67
CA LYS A 134 12.22 19.91 4.94
C LYS A 134 12.17 18.60 5.71
N ILE A 135 12.42 18.63 7.02
CA ILE A 135 12.51 17.42 7.87
C ILE A 135 11.20 17.07 8.59
N SER A 136 10.22 17.97 8.57
CA SER A 136 8.91 17.71 9.17
C SER A 136 8.22 16.51 8.51
N PRO A 137 7.66 15.58 9.29
CA PRO A 137 6.94 14.44 8.75
C PRO A 137 5.76 14.87 7.88
N LYS A 138 5.66 14.31 6.67
CA LYS A 138 4.54 14.57 5.77
C LYS A 138 3.41 13.60 6.08
N LEU A 139 2.34 14.08 6.70
CA LEU A 139 1.21 13.26 7.17
C LEU A 139 0.61 12.36 6.08
N ASN A 140 0.54 12.86 4.85
CA ASN A 140 0.01 12.12 3.70
C ASN A 140 0.95 11.05 3.12
N LYS A 141 2.17 10.95 3.65
CA LYS A 141 3.17 9.93 3.30
C LYS A 141 3.61 9.13 4.52
N LEU A 142 3.02 9.43 5.68
CA LEU A 142 3.37 8.81 6.94
C LEU A 142 2.60 7.51 7.05
N GLU A 143 3.32 6.41 7.13
CA GLU A 143 2.75 5.08 7.29
C GLU A 143 3.53 4.40 8.42
N LEU A 144 2.82 3.71 9.31
CA LEU A 144 3.48 2.74 10.17
C LEU A 144 4.13 1.69 9.26
N GLY A 145 5.29 1.16 9.64
CA GLY A 145 5.87 0.03 8.91
C GLY A 145 4.94 -1.18 9.01
N HIS A 146 4.02 -1.36 8.06
CA HIS A 146 3.09 -2.48 8.06
C HIS A 146 3.77 -3.71 7.44
N TYR A 147 3.91 -4.77 8.22
CA TYR A 147 4.48 -6.03 7.72
C TYR A 147 3.40 -6.85 6.99
N HIS A 148 3.31 -6.70 5.67
CA HIS A 148 2.37 -7.47 4.84
C HIS A 148 2.92 -8.84 4.35
N VAL A 149 4.17 -9.18 4.70
CA VAL A 149 4.90 -10.29 4.10
C VAL A 149 5.02 -11.46 5.10
N LEU A 150 5.23 -12.67 4.60
CA LEU A 150 5.76 -13.75 5.45
C LEU A 150 7.18 -13.36 5.86
N PRO A 151 7.51 -13.40 7.16
CA PRO A 151 8.84 -13.06 7.61
C PRO A 151 9.90 -13.88 6.89
N LYS A 152 10.74 -13.20 6.10
CA LYS A 152 11.90 -13.86 5.52
C LYS A 152 12.98 -13.87 6.58
N PRO A 153 13.50 -15.05 6.97
CA PRO A 153 14.78 -15.06 7.65
C PRO A 153 15.80 -14.44 6.69
N HIS A 154 16.34 -13.28 7.06
CA HIS A 154 17.56 -12.79 6.44
C HIS A 154 18.65 -13.85 6.67
N SER A 155 19.49 -14.12 5.66
CA SER A 155 20.58 -15.09 5.82
C SER A 155 21.43 -14.70 7.03
N LYS A 156 21.87 -15.72 7.77
CA LYS A 156 22.48 -15.61 9.10
C LYS A 156 23.70 -14.68 9.16
N ASP A 157 24.27 -14.29 8.02
CA ASP A 157 25.49 -13.48 7.93
C ASP A 157 25.30 -11.99 8.31
N SER A 158 24.06 -11.51 8.49
CA SER A 158 23.79 -10.09 8.76
C SER A 158 23.56 -9.74 10.24
N LEU A 159 23.35 -10.72 11.11
CA LEU A 159 23.11 -10.51 12.55
C LEU A 159 24.39 -10.51 13.39
N ASP A 160 25.45 -11.15 12.92
CA ASP A 160 26.75 -11.17 13.63
C ASP A 160 27.50 -9.84 13.50
N GLN A 161 27.14 -8.99 12.53
CA GLN A 161 27.81 -7.70 12.32
C GLN A 161 27.39 -6.60 13.32
N TYR A 162 26.27 -6.77 14.03
CA TYR A 162 25.78 -5.78 15.00
C TYR A 162 26.04 -6.13 16.47
N ARG A 163 26.51 -7.35 16.76
CA ARG A 163 26.86 -7.76 18.13
C ARG A 163 28.28 -7.40 18.57
N HIS A 164 29.11 -6.85 17.69
CA HIS A 164 30.49 -6.47 17.99
C HIS A 164 30.74 -4.98 18.26
N ASN A 165 29.69 -4.14 18.28
CA ASN A 165 29.83 -2.69 18.52
C ASN A 165 28.98 -2.16 19.69
N LEU A 166 28.78 -2.97 20.74
CA LEU A 166 28.31 -2.50 22.05
C LEU A 166 29.29 -2.93 23.14
#